data_AF-A0A645IP52-F1
#
_entry.id   AF-A0A645IP52-F1
#
_cell.length_a   1.000
_cell.length_b   1.000
_cell.length_c   1.000
_cell.angle_alpha   90.00
_cell.angle_beta   90.00
_cell.angle_gamma   90.00
#
_symmetry.space_group_name_H-M   'P 1'
#
loop_
_entity.id
_entity.type
_entity.pdbx_description
1 polymer ?
#
loop_
_entity_poly.entity_id
_entity_poly.type
_entity_poly.pdbx_seq_one_letter_code
_entity_poly.pdbx_strand_id
1 'polypeptide(L)'
;MAKAKGSPIDFMKHDMEFHTTIVHFMGLSILNTLWQKISEDMTRLVMHAVYPRRDTDVILAEHKALIDALWNADHARALECIDGHFSIIVDLFKQKGGTVIQR
;
A
#
# COMPACT_ATOMS: atom_id res chain seq x y z
N MET A 1 8.97 8.00 -3.55
CA MET A 1 9.04 7.14 -2.35
C MET A 1 10.41 7.07 -1.69
N ALA A 2 11.48 6.56 -2.32
CA ALA A 2 12.76 6.28 -1.60
C ALA A 2 13.38 7.47 -0.85
N LYS A 3 13.29 8.69 -1.39
CA LYS A 3 13.78 9.91 -0.72
C LYS A 3 12.96 10.32 0.51
N ALA A 4 11.77 9.76 0.68
CA ALA A 4 10.82 10.12 1.74
C ALA A 4 10.84 9.15 2.93
N LYS A 5 11.71 8.13 2.95
CA LYS A 5 11.77 7.12 4.04
C LYS A 5 11.90 7.70 5.45
N GLY A 6 12.55 8.85 5.59
CA GLY A 6 12.72 9.53 6.88
C GLY A 6 11.47 10.25 7.38
N SER A 7 10.43 10.37 6.56
CA SER A 7 9.18 11.08 6.86
C SER A 7 8.00 10.14 6.64
N PRO A 8 7.36 9.66 7.72
CA PRO A 8 6.19 8.78 7.61
C PRO A 8 5.08 9.36 6.74
N ILE A 9 4.85 10.67 6.88
CA ILE A 9 3.81 11.40 6.16
C ILE A 9 4.15 11.46 4.67
N ASP A 10 5.38 11.83 4.31
CA ASP A 10 5.77 11.95 2.90
C ASP A 10 5.87 10.57 2.23
N PHE A 11 6.34 9.56 2.97
CA PHE A 11 6.38 8.19 2.47
C PHE A 11 4.96 7.71 2.14
N MET A 12 4.00 7.91 3.06
CA MET A 12 2.60 7.56 2.86
C MET A 12 1.97 8.27 1.68
N LYS A 13 2.23 9.57 1.55
CA LYS A 13 1.71 10.35 0.42
C LYS A 13 2.15 9.71 -0.90
N HIS A 14 3.43 9.36 -1.01
CA HIS A 14 3.95 8.72 -2.20
C HIS A 14 3.47 7.26 -2.38
N ASP A 15 3.21 6.55 -1.30
CA ASP A 15 2.60 5.22 -1.29
C ASP A 15 1.19 5.26 -1.90
N MET A 16 0.36 6.20 -1.44
CA MET A 16 -0.99 6.42 -1.96
C MET A 16 -0.98 6.94 -3.41
N GLU A 17 -0.05 7.82 -3.77
CA GLU A 17 0.16 8.26 -5.16
C GLU A 17 0.51 7.07 -6.08
N PHE A 18 1.33 6.14 -5.60
CA PHE A 18 1.71 4.93 -6.33
C PHE A 18 0.49 4.05 -6.63
N HIS A 19 -0.31 3.70 -5.62
CA HIS A 19 -1.52 2.90 -5.83
C HIS A 19 -2.55 3.62 -6.70
N THR A 20 -2.73 4.93 -6.51
CA THR A 20 -3.62 5.76 -7.34
C THR A 20 -3.21 5.73 -8.81
N THR A 21 -1.90 5.80 -9.08
CA THR A 21 -1.37 5.76 -10.45
C THR A 21 -1.71 4.45 -11.15
N ILE A 22 -1.57 3.32 -10.45
CA ILE A 22 -1.93 2.00 -10.99
C ILE A 22 -3.41 1.94 -11.32
N VAL A 23 -4.28 2.31 -10.36
CA VAL A 23 -5.73 2.24 -10.54
C VAL A 23 -6.19 3.12 -11.70
N HIS A 24 -5.70 4.35 -11.78
CA HIS A 24 -6.04 5.28 -12.86
C HIS A 24 -5.56 4.76 -14.23
N PHE A 25 -4.35 4.20 -14.30
CA PHE A 25 -3.79 3.67 -15.54
C PHE A 25 -4.60 2.50 -16.11
N MET A 26 -5.21 1.67 -15.26
CA MET A 26 -6.07 0.57 -15.71
C MET A 26 -7.31 1.05 -16.49
N GLY A 27 -7.70 2.32 -16.37
CA GLY A 27 -8.81 2.92 -17.13
C GLY A 27 -10.19 2.35 -16.80
N LEU A 28 -10.32 1.54 -15.74
CA LEU A 28 -11.57 0.92 -15.33
C LEU A 28 -12.37 1.89 -14.45
N SER A 29 -13.43 2.48 -15.01
CA SER A 29 -14.27 3.49 -14.34
C SER A 29 -14.81 3.03 -12.98
N ILE A 30 -15.17 1.75 -12.86
CA ILE A 30 -15.63 1.16 -11.60
C ILE A 30 -14.52 1.12 -10.55
N LEU A 31 -13.29 0.75 -10.93
CA LEU A 31 -12.15 0.72 -10.00
C LEU A 31 -11.78 2.14 -9.55
N ASN A 32 -11.77 3.10 -10.48
CA ASN A 32 -11.57 4.51 -10.14
C ASN A 32 -12.62 4.99 -9.14
N THR A 33 -13.88 4.68 -9.37
CA THR A 33 -14.99 5.06 -8.47
C THR A 33 -14.83 4.43 -7.09
N LEU A 34 -14.45 3.15 -7.01
CA LEU A 34 -14.21 2.47 -5.74
C LEU A 34 -13.00 3.08 -5.01
N TRP A 35 -11.91 3.32 -5.73
CA TRP A 35 -10.69 3.92 -5.18
C TRP A 35 -10.93 5.30 -4.58
N GLN A 36 -11.69 6.17 -5.26
CA GLN A 36 -12.06 7.48 -4.73
C GLN A 36 -12.87 7.39 -3.43
N LYS A 37 -13.64 6.32 -3.22
CA LYS A 37 -14.42 6.11 -1.99
C LYS A 37 -13.57 5.60 -0.83
N ILE A 38 -12.53 4.79 -1.10
CA ILE A 38 -11.79 4.07 -0.04
C ILE A 38 -10.40 4.63 0.23
N SER A 39 -9.81 5.41 -0.68
CA SER A 39 -8.40 5.81 -0.60
C SER A 39 -8.07 6.64 0.65
N GLU A 40 -8.98 7.52 1.10
CA GLU A 40 -8.80 8.27 2.35
C GLU A 40 -8.85 7.36 3.59
N ASP A 41 -9.79 6.41 3.63
CA ASP A 41 -9.88 5.43 4.71
C ASP A 41 -8.66 4.53 4.75
N MET A 42 -8.17 4.10 3.57
CA MET A 42 -6.92 3.35 3.45
C MET A 42 -5.73 4.17 3.95
N THR A 43 -5.64 5.45 3.59
CA THR A 43 -4.58 6.35 4.08
C THR A 43 -4.56 6.40 5.61
N ARG A 44 -5.75 6.62 6.23
CA ARG A 44 -5.88 6.63 7.69
C ARG A 44 -5.49 5.29 8.32
N LEU A 45 -5.94 4.18 7.72
CA LEU A 45 -5.65 2.84 8.20
C LEU A 45 -4.14 2.56 8.18
N VAL A 46 -3.47 2.79 7.06
CA VAL A 46 -2.03 2.48 6.91
C VAL A 46 -1.19 3.36 7.83
N MET A 47 -1.54 4.64 8.00
CA MET A 47 -0.86 5.56 8.93
C MET A 47 -0.88 5.07 10.38
N HIS A 48 -2.02 4.55 10.86
CA HIS A 48 -2.16 4.16 12.26
C HIS A 48 -1.80 2.71 12.55
N ALA A 49 -2.02 1.79 11.60
CA ALA A 49 -1.89 0.36 11.83
C ALA A 49 -0.61 -0.25 11.24
N VAL A 50 -0.10 0.31 10.13
CA VAL A 50 0.95 -0.34 9.33
C VAL A 50 2.29 0.33 9.52
N TYR A 51 2.37 1.66 9.33
CA TYR A 51 3.66 2.36 9.35
C TYR A 51 4.47 2.17 10.65
N PRO A 52 3.87 2.22 11.86
CA PRO A 52 4.64 2.01 13.10
C PRO A 52 5.21 0.59 13.25
N ARG A 53 4.84 -0.34 12.37
CA ARG A 53 5.09 -1.78 12.49
C ARG A 53 5.76 -2.39 11.27
N ARG A 54 6.02 -1.59 10.23
CA ARG A 54 6.53 -2.07 8.94
C ARG A 54 7.70 -1.23 8.48
N ASP A 55 8.76 -1.91 8.08
CA ASP A 55 9.96 -1.26 7.56
C ASP A 55 9.71 -0.70 6.16
N THR A 56 9.99 0.59 5.98
CA THR A 56 9.91 1.28 4.69
C THR A 56 10.78 0.65 3.59
N ASP A 57 11.90 0.01 3.95
CA ASP A 57 12.73 -0.72 2.98
C ASP A 57 12.02 -1.94 2.41
N VAL A 58 11.28 -2.65 3.26
CA VAL A 58 10.48 -3.81 2.84
C VAL A 58 9.37 -3.37 1.88
N ILE A 59 8.67 -2.27 2.22
CA ILE A 59 7.62 -1.72 1.35
C ILE A 59 8.18 -1.32 -0.02
N LEU A 60 9.34 -0.66 -0.04
CA LEU A 60 10.01 -0.27 -1.29
C LEU A 60 10.40 -1.47 -2.13
N ALA A 61 10.90 -2.54 -1.52
CA ALA A 61 11.26 -3.77 -2.22
C ALA A 61 10.04 -4.43 -2.88
N GLU A 62 8.91 -4.47 -2.18
CA GLU A 62 7.65 -4.99 -2.73
C GLU A 62 7.11 -4.14 -3.88
N HIS A 63 7.14 -2.81 -3.74
CA HIS A 63 6.71 -1.91 -4.81
C HIS A 63 7.60 -2.05 -6.04
N LYS A 64 8.91 -2.20 -5.84
CA LYS A 64 9.85 -2.51 -6.91
C LYS A 64 9.50 -3.83 -7.59
N ALA A 65 9.22 -4.89 -6.83
CA ALA A 65 8.83 -6.18 -7.39
C ALA A 65 7.54 -6.11 -8.22
N LEU A 66 6.55 -5.31 -7.78
CA LEU A 66 5.34 -5.06 -8.55
C LEU A 66 5.62 -4.27 -9.84
N ILE A 67 6.43 -3.21 -9.77
CA ILE A 67 6.84 -2.45 -10.94
C ILE A 67 7.56 -3.35 -11.94
N ASP A 68 8.52 -4.15 -11.49
CA ASP A 68 9.29 -5.06 -12.35
C ASP A 68 8.35 -6.10 -12.99
N ALA A 69 7.35 -6.62 -12.27
CA ALA A 69 6.35 -7.54 -12.83
C ALA A 69 5.47 -6.88 -13.90
N LEU A 70 4.94 -5.68 -13.62
CA LEU A 70 4.14 -4.91 -14.57
C LEU A 70 4.95 -4.55 -15.82
N TRP A 71 6.22 -4.15 -15.66
CA TRP A 71 7.10 -3.78 -16.76
C TRP A 71 7.37 -4.95 -17.71
N ASN A 72 7.47 -6.16 -17.17
CA ASN A 72 7.71 -7.38 -17.96
C ASN A 72 6.41 -8.06 -18.42
N ALA A 73 5.25 -7.43 -18.22
CA ALA A 73 3.93 -8.01 -18.50
C ALA A 73 3.69 -9.38 -17.82
N ASP A 74 4.34 -9.63 -16.68
CA ASP A 74 4.13 -10.84 -15.88
C ASP A 74 2.93 -10.65 -14.96
N HIS A 75 1.75 -10.95 -15.51
CA HIS A 75 0.48 -10.78 -14.79
C HIS A 75 0.38 -11.67 -13.56
N ALA A 76 0.91 -12.90 -13.62
CA ALA A 76 0.87 -13.83 -12.49
C ALA A 76 1.68 -13.27 -11.33
N ARG A 77 2.90 -12.81 -11.62
CA ARG A 77 3.76 -12.20 -10.61
C ARG A 77 3.20 -10.89 -10.08
N ALA A 78 2.59 -10.07 -10.93
CA ALA A 78 1.95 -8.83 -10.49
C ALA A 78 0.82 -9.10 -9.49
N LEU A 79 -0.02 -10.11 -9.76
CA LEU A 79 -1.08 -10.53 -8.84
C LEU A 79 -0.53 -11.07 -7.51
N GLU A 80 0.53 -11.89 -7.53
CA GLU A 80 1.21 -12.35 -6.32
C GLU A 80 1.78 -11.20 -5.50
N CYS A 81 2.40 -10.21 -6.14
CA CYS A 81 2.93 -9.03 -5.47
C CYS A 81 1.82 -8.23 -4.78
N ILE A 82 0.69 -8.04 -5.46
CA ILE A 82 -0.48 -7.34 -4.90
C ILE A 82 -1.04 -8.11 -3.70
N ASP A 83 -1.31 -9.41 -3.85
CA ASP A 83 -1.88 -10.25 -2.79
C ASP A 83 -0.97 -10.33 -1.56
N GLY A 84 0.34 -10.54 -1.78
CA GLY A 84 1.35 -10.55 -0.73
C GLY A 84 1.44 -9.21 0.01
N HIS A 85 1.44 -8.09 -0.71
CA HIS A 85 1.49 -6.76 -0.10
C HIS A 85 0.24 -6.48 0.77
N PHE A 86 -0.96 -6.78 0.26
CA PHE A 86 -2.21 -6.51 0.98
C PHE A 86 -2.46 -7.47 2.15
N SER A 87 -2.09 -8.74 2.03
CA SER A 87 -2.26 -9.72 3.12
C SER A 87 -1.51 -9.30 4.38
N ILE A 88 -0.30 -8.75 4.26
CA ILE A 88 0.48 -8.21 5.38
C ILE A 88 -0.28 -7.08 6.08
N ILE A 89 -0.88 -6.16 5.32
CA ILE A 89 -1.68 -5.04 5.88
C ILE A 89 -2.87 -5.59 6.68
N VAL A 90 -3.58 -6.56 6.11
CA VAL A 90 -4.73 -7.22 6.76
C VAL A 90 -4.31 -7.95 8.03
N ASP A 91 -3.19 -8.67 8.01
CA ASP A 91 -2.70 -9.41 9.17
C ASP A 91 -2.23 -8.48 10.28
N LEU A 92 -1.53 -7.39 9.94
CA LEU A 92 -1.18 -6.35 10.90
C LEU A 92 -2.42 -5.73 11.55
N PHE A 93 -3.51 -5.53 10.78
CA PHE A 93 -4.77 -5.05 11.31
C PHE A 93 -5.42 -6.06 12.28
N LYS A 94 -5.51 -7.33 11.88
CA LYS A 94 -6.07 -8.42 12.73
C LYS A 94 -5.33 -8.56 14.06
N GLN A 95 -4.02 -8.36 14.06
CA GLN A 95 -3.19 -8.43 15.27
C GLN A 95 -3.53 -7.34 16.31
N LYS A 96 -4.28 -6.29 15.96
CA LYS A 96 -4.71 -5.20 16.86
C LYS A 96 -6.22 -5.16 17.15
N GLY A 97 -6.89 -6.32 17.09
CA GLY A 97 -8.13 -6.56 17.84
C GLY A 97 -7.93 -6.67 19.36
N GLY A 98 -6.71 -6.44 19.88
CA GLY A 98 -6.37 -6.44 21.30
C GLY A 98 -5.52 -5.22 21.68
N THR A 99 -6.09 -4.39 22.56
CA THR A 99 -5.43 -3.38 23.40
C THR A 99 -4.97 -2.07 22.72
N VAL A 100 -5.87 -1.08 22.76
CA VAL A 100 -5.50 0.35 22.79
C VAL A 100 -4.84 0.62 24.15
N ILE A 101 -3.53 0.84 24.17
CA ILE A 101 -2.90 1.47 25.33
C ILE A 101 -2.99 2.97 25.09
N GLN A 102 -3.90 3.63 25.82
CA GLN A 102 -3.82 5.06 26.09
C GLN A 102 -2.55 5.31 26.92
N ARG A 103 -1.70 6.21 26.46
CA ARG A 103 -0.78 6.99 27.29
C ARG A 103 -0.76 8.41 26.76
#